data_AF-A0A3B3SSR7-F1
#
_entry.id   AF-A0A3B3SSR7-F1
#
_cell.length_a   1.000
_cell.length_b   1.000
_cell.length_c   1.000
_cell.angle_alpha   90.00
_cell.angle_beta   90.00
_cell.angle_gamma   90.00
#
_symmetry.space_group_name_H-M   'P 1'
#
loop_
_entity.id
_entity.type
_entity.pdbx_description
1 polymer ?
#
loop_
_entity_poly.entity_id
_entity_poly.type
_entity_poly.pdbx_seq_one_letter_code
_entity_poly.pdbx_strand_id
1 'polypeptide(L)'
;MKLELRRLVRGARLGILSGLGGGGQHSLELPGCLLYTRCCSVPHLTQDTLRTLGALPLGFTALAVWSLAEHQEVLESFQEGAAKFAGLHNTALFCSLHDPATLCPSGYNTNKTVSIWSSGGRIELTVQRYMALQAAVRPNWYQSLADGDTQQAGTSLKRIRKSVDRTLAFLDECLLLHHKAQRSLIKFFRKQQNSLRSVHRDLCPSVRFNCKR
;
A
#
# COMPACT_ATOMS: atom_id res chain seq x y z
N MET A 1 12.32 4.28 -4.61
CA MET A 1 11.63 5.03 -5.68
C MET A 1 12.49 6.21 -6.12
N LYS A 2 12.72 6.35 -7.43
CA LYS A 2 13.47 7.45 -8.05
C LYS A 2 12.67 7.98 -9.24
N LEU A 3 12.46 9.30 -9.32
CA LEU A 3 11.78 9.95 -10.44
C LEU A 3 12.80 10.66 -11.31
N GLU A 4 12.87 10.30 -12.59
CA GLU A 4 13.75 10.91 -13.58
C GLU A 4 12.90 11.64 -14.63
N LEU A 5 13.07 12.96 -14.74
CA LEU A 5 12.37 13.77 -15.73
C LEU A 5 13.24 13.89 -16.98
N ARG A 6 12.70 13.42 -18.12
CA ARG A 6 13.35 13.49 -19.43
C ARG A 6 13.06 14.80 -20.15
N ARG A 7 11.82 15.28 -20.05
CA ARG A 7 11.39 16.51 -20.72
C ARG A 7 10.28 17.21 -19.93
N LEU A 8 10.31 18.53 -19.99
CA LEU A 8 9.24 19.40 -19.51
C LEU A 8 8.68 20.18 -20.71
N VAL A 9 7.42 19.97 -21.05
CA VAL A 9 6.76 20.66 -22.17
C VAL A 9 5.50 21.34 -21.67
N ARG A 10 5.52 22.68 -21.57
CA ARG A 10 4.36 23.48 -21.12
C ARG A 10 3.76 22.97 -19.79
N GLY A 11 4.62 22.57 -18.84
CA GLY A 11 4.22 22.01 -17.55
C GLY A 11 3.95 20.49 -17.54
N ALA A 12 3.82 19.85 -18.70
CA ALA A 12 3.73 18.40 -18.79
C ALA A 12 5.10 17.76 -18.53
N ARG A 13 5.12 16.74 -17.65
CA ARG A 13 6.32 16.05 -17.19
C ARG A 13 6.44 14.69 -17.88
N LEU A 14 7.37 14.58 -18.82
CA LEU A 14 7.76 13.32 -19.44
C LEU A 14 8.91 12.73 -18.64
N GLY A 15 8.78 11.49 -18.16
CA GLY A 15 9.79 10.89 -17.31
C GLY A 15 9.57 9.42 -17.01
N ILE A 16 10.41 8.88 -16.13
CA ILE A 16 10.32 7.51 -15.64
C ILE A 16 10.38 7.51 -14.12
N LEU A 17 9.45 6.77 -13.50
CA LEU A 17 9.46 6.46 -12.09
C LEU A 17 9.98 5.04 -11.89
N SER A 18 11.19 4.89 -11.35
CA SER A 18 11.86 3.61 -11.15
C SER A 18 11.99 3.21 -9.68
N GLY A 19 12.38 1.96 -9.43
CA GLY A 19 12.57 1.43 -8.07
C GLY A 19 11.24 1.24 -7.34
N LEU A 20 10.26 0.67 -8.05
CA LEU A 20 8.93 0.34 -7.55
C LEU A 20 8.78 -1.17 -7.33
N GLY A 21 7.89 -1.55 -6.41
CA GLY A 21 7.71 -2.95 -6.00
C GLY A 21 8.68 -3.42 -4.91
N GLY A 22 8.39 -4.57 -4.30
CA GLY A 22 9.15 -5.13 -3.17
C GLY A 22 10.61 -5.46 -3.47
N GLY A 23 10.98 -5.55 -4.75
CA GLY A 23 12.36 -5.74 -5.23
C GLY A 23 12.91 -4.61 -6.11
N GLY A 24 12.19 -3.48 -6.22
CA GLY A 24 12.61 -2.34 -7.06
C GLY A 24 12.67 -2.60 -8.56
N GLN A 25 12.03 -3.68 -9.04
CA GLN A 25 12.14 -4.18 -10.41
C GLN A 25 11.25 -3.43 -11.41
N HIS A 26 10.26 -2.67 -10.95
CA HIS A 26 9.29 -2.03 -11.85
C HIS A 26 9.64 -0.57 -12.14
N SER A 27 9.42 -0.16 -13.40
CA SER A 27 9.51 1.22 -13.89
C SER A 27 8.22 1.63 -14.59
N LEU A 28 7.74 2.83 -14.28
CA LEU A 28 6.53 3.42 -14.87
C LEU A 28 6.92 4.64 -15.72
N GLU A 29 6.54 4.63 -16.99
CA GLU A 29 6.64 5.82 -17.84
C GLU A 29 5.57 6.85 -17.47
N LEU A 30 5.93 8.13 -17.49
CA LEU A 30 5.06 9.23 -17.13
C LEU A 30 4.90 10.20 -18.31
N PRO A 31 3.69 10.69 -18.63
CA PRO A 31 2.42 10.37 -17.96
C PRO A 31 1.98 8.92 -18.24
N GLY A 32 1.42 8.27 -17.22
CA GLY A 32 0.97 6.88 -17.28
C GLY A 32 -0.23 6.66 -16.36
N CYS A 33 -0.84 5.48 -16.46
CA CYS A 33 -1.96 5.07 -15.63
C CYS A 33 -1.65 3.78 -14.87
N LEU A 34 -2.47 3.49 -13.86
CA LEU A 34 -2.42 2.25 -13.10
C LEU A 34 -3.61 1.38 -13.52
N LEU A 35 -3.43 0.07 -13.52
CA LEU A 35 -4.50 -0.87 -13.83
C LEU A 35 -5.57 -0.84 -12.73
N TYR A 36 -6.78 -0.43 -13.09
CA TYR A 36 -7.90 -0.36 -12.16
C TYR A 36 -8.41 -1.76 -11.78
N THR A 37 -8.61 -1.99 -10.49
CA THR A 37 -9.19 -3.23 -9.97
C THR A 37 -10.23 -2.96 -8.89
N ARG A 38 -11.18 -3.89 -8.77
CA ARG A 38 -12.07 -4.00 -7.60
C ARG A 38 -11.78 -5.34 -6.93
N CYS A 39 -11.59 -5.32 -5.60
CA CYS A 39 -11.21 -6.52 -4.85
C CYS A 39 -10.00 -7.26 -5.48
N CYS A 40 -8.98 -6.51 -5.91
CA CYS A 40 -7.75 -7.03 -6.50
C CYS A 40 -7.89 -7.76 -7.85
N SER A 41 -9.05 -7.70 -8.52
CA SER A 41 -9.24 -8.25 -9.87
C SER A 41 -9.66 -7.17 -10.85
N VAL A 42 -9.16 -7.27 -12.09
CA VAL A 42 -9.63 -6.40 -13.17
C VAL A 42 -11.07 -6.78 -13.48
N PRO A 43 -12.01 -5.82 -13.51
CA PRO A 43 -13.41 -6.13 -13.78
C PRO A 43 -13.57 -6.93 -15.07
N HIS A 44 -14.30 -8.04 -14.99
CA HIS A 44 -14.64 -8.93 -16.11
C HIS A 44 -13.47 -9.66 -16.78
N LEU A 45 -12.24 -9.56 -16.26
CA LEU A 45 -11.07 -10.22 -16.86
C LEU A 45 -10.40 -11.16 -15.86
N THR A 46 -10.22 -12.42 -16.29
CA THR A 46 -9.32 -13.34 -15.60
C THR A 46 -7.87 -12.89 -15.80
N GLN A 47 -6.96 -13.37 -14.95
CA GLN A 47 -5.53 -13.08 -15.11
C GLN A 47 -4.98 -13.59 -16.44
N ASP A 48 -5.47 -14.73 -16.94
CA ASP A 48 -5.02 -15.28 -18.22
C ASP A 48 -5.52 -14.45 -19.39
N THR A 49 -6.79 -14.04 -19.38
CA THR A 49 -7.33 -13.12 -20.39
C THR A 49 -6.58 -11.79 -20.37
N LEU A 50 -6.31 -11.24 -19.19
CA LEU A 50 -5.59 -9.97 -19.02
C LEU A 50 -4.19 -10.02 -19.66
N ARG A 51 -3.47 -11.14 -19.54
CA ARG A 51 -2.13 -11.31 -20.12
C ARG A 51 -2.13 -11.33 -21.66
N THR A 52 -3.25 -11.69 -22.29
CA THR A 52 -3.37 -11.62 -23.76
C THR A 52 -3.47 -10.18 -24.28
N LEU A 53 -3.77 -9.20 -23.40
CA LEU A 53 -3.88 -7.79 -23.75
C LEU A 53 -2.50 -7.12 -23.64
N GLY A 54 -1.77 -7.04 -24.77
CA GLY A 54 -0.38 -6.56 -24.79
C GLY A 54 -0.15 -5.07 -24.48
N ALA A 55 -1.21 -4.25 -24.42
CA ALA A 55 -1.11 -2.79 -24.29
C ALA A 55 -1.39 -2.24 -22.87
N LEU A 56 -1.49 -3.11 -21.85
CA LEU A 56 -1.89 -2.70 -20.50
C LEU A 56 -0.69 -2.50 -19.56
N PRO A 57 -0.78 -1.60 -18.57
CA PRO A 57 0.25 -1.39 -17.56
C PRO A 57 0.25 -2.51 -16.51
N LEU A 58 0.48 -3.77 -16.93
CA LEU A 58 0.38 -4.97 -16.08
C LEU A 58 1.31 -4.94 -14.85
N GLY A 59 2.40 -4.17 -14.94
CA GLY A 59 3.35 -3.98 -13.83
C GLY A 59 2.82 -3.14 -12.67
N PHE A 60 1.66 -2.47 -12.80
CA PHE A 60 1.13 -1.57 -11.79
C PHE A 60 -0.38 -1.71 -11.62
N THR A 61 -0.79 -2.15 -10.43
CA THR A 61 -2.19 -2.40 -10.12
C THR A 61 -2.67 -1.48 -9.01
N ALA A 62 -3.79 -0.80 -9.23
CA ALA A 62 -4.48 0.01 -8.24
C ALA A 62 -5.68 -0.74 -7.67
N LEU A 63 -5.78 -0.75 -6.34
CA LEU A 63 -6.91 -1.25 -5.57
C LEU A 63 -7.30 -0.20 -4.53
N ALA A 64 -8.50 -0.32 -3.97
CA ALA A 64 -9.00 0.61 -2.96
C ALA A 64 -9.31 -0.09 -1.63
N VAL A 65 -8.99 0.58 -0.51
CA VAL A 65 -9.42 0.18 0.85
C VAL A 65 -10.93 -0.02 0.89
N TRP A 66 -11.66 0.83 0.17
CA TRP A 66 -13.09 0.69 -0.12
C TRP A 66 -13.54 -0.76 -0.37
N SER A 67 -12.79 -1.52 -1.19
CA SER A 67 -13.15 -2.91 -1.55
C SER A 67 -12.65 -3.97 -0.57
N LEU A 68 -11.66 -3.64 0.27
CA LEU A 68 -10.97 -4.60 1.13
C LEU A 68 -11.32 -4.45 2.61
N ALA A 69 -11.92 -3.34 3.02
CA ALA A 69 -12.19 -3.04 4.44
C ALA A 69 -13.15 -4.02 5.12
N GLU A 70 -14.09 -4.59 4.39
CA GLU A 70 -14.98 -5.65 4.89
C GLU A 70 -14.25 -6.97 5.11
N HIS A 71 -13.18 -7.19 4.34
CA HIS A 71 -12.45 -8.45 4.28
C HIS A 71 -11.12 -8.38 5.06
N GLN A 72 -10.99 -7.41 5.96
CA GLN A 72 -9.76 -7.17 6.71
C GLN A 72 -9.33 -8.42 7.50
N GLU A 73 -10.25 -9.05 8.24
CA GLU A 73 -9.96 -10.24 9.06
C GLU A 73 -9.47 -11.43 8.23
N VAL A 74 -9.99 -11.59 7.01
CA VAL A 74 -9.58 -12.64 6.07
C VAL A 74 -8.14 -12.40 5.60
N LEU A 75 -7.80 -11.16 5.24
CA LEU A 75 -6.45 -10.81 4.81
C LEU A 75 -5.44 -10.90 5.97
N GLU A 76 -5.85 -10.52 7.18
CA GLU A 76 -5.04 -10.66 8.40
C GLU A 76 -4.76 -12.14 8.71
N SER A 77 -5.75 -13.00 8.53
CA SER A 77 -5.59 -14.46 8.71
C SER A 77 -4.73 -15.08 7.62
N PHE A 78 -4.80 -14.57 6.38
CA PHE A 78 -4.01 -15.06 5.25
C PHE A 78 -2.52 -14.68 5.34
N GLN A 79 -2.19 -13.54 5.96
CA GLN A 79 -0.81 -13.07 6.30
C GLN A 79 0.15 -12.79 5.13
N GLU A 80 -0.18 -13.21 3.90
CA GLU A 80 0.70 -13.07 2.74
C GLU A 80 0.36 -11.87 1.82
N GLY A 81 -0.66 -11.09 2.16
CA GLY A 81 -1.02 -9.87 1.45
C GLY A 81 -2.00 -10.07 0.30
N ALA A 82 -2.57 -8.94 -0.15
CA ALA A 82 -3.66 -8.93 -1.12
C ALA A 82 -3.24 -9.39 -2.52
N ALA A 83 -2.00 -9.09 -2.95
CA ALA A 83 -1.48 -9.57 -4.23
C ALA A 83 -1.48 -11.10 -4.30
N LYS A 84 -0.91 -11.75 -3.28
CA LYS A 84 -0.85 -13.22 -3.25
C LYS A 84 -2.24 -13.83 -3.08
N PHE A 85 -3.09 -13.20 -2.27
CA PHE A 85 -4.47 -13.64 -2.08
C PHE A 85 -5.25 -13.68 -3.41
N ALA A 86 -5.07 -12.68 -4.27
CA ALA A 86 -5.74 -12.56 -5.55
C ALA A 86 -4.99 -13.19 -6.74
N GLY A 87 -3.88 -13.91 -6.50
CA GLY A 87 -3.07 -14.48 -7.59
C GLY A 87 -2.45 -13.42 -8.51
N LEU A 88 -2.23 -12.21 -8.02
CA LEU A 88 -1.55 -11.15 -8.76
C LEU A 88 -0.04 -11.38 -8.72
N HIS A 89 0.52 -11.68 -9.88
CA HIS A 89 1.95 -11.94 -10.03
C HIS A 89 2.64 -10.74 -10.69
N ASN A 90 3.86 -10.45 -10.24
CA ASN A 90 4.76 -9.49 -10.88
C ASN A 90 4.14 -8.09 -11.10
N THR A 91 3.43 -7.58 -10.10
CA THR A 91 2.80 -6.24 -10.14
C THR A 91 3.12 -5.46 -8.88
N ALA A 92 3.33 -4.16 -9.02
CA ALA A 92 3.41 -3.23 -7.90
C ALA A 92 2.00 -2.73 -7.53
N LEU A 93 1.62 -2.89 -6.27
CA LEU A 93 0.30 -2.54 -5.76
C LEU A 93 0.25 -1.10 -5.22
N PHE A 94 -0.70 -0.33 -5.75
CA PHE A 94 -1.20 0.92 -5.17
C PHE A 94 -2.51 0.70 -4.42
N CYS A 95 -2.55 1.13 -3.16
CA CYS A 95 -3.78 1.15 -2.37
C CYS A 95 -4.29 2.59 -2.20
N SER A 96 -5.40 2.92 -2.88
CA SER A 96 -6.16 4.16 -2.66
C SER A 96 -7.13 4.01 -1.49
N LEU A 97 -7.62 5.12 -0.96
CA LEU A 97 -8.65 5.09 0.09
C LEU A 97 -10.03 4.73 -0.49
N HIS A 98 -10.46 5.48 -1.52
CA HIS A 98 -11.76 5.33 -2.17
C HIS A 98 -11.61 4.66 -3.54
N ASP A 99 -12.69 4.01 -3.99
CA ASP A 99 -12.84 3.56 -5.37
C ASP A 99 -13.23 4.78 -6.25
N PRO A 100 -12.40 5.17 -7.24
CA PRO A 100 -12.72 6.30 -8.11
C PRO A 100 -13.97 6.09 -8.97
N ALA A 101 -14.41 4.84 -9.17
CA ALA A 101 -15.62 4.53 -9.93
C ALA A 101 -16.91 4.59 -9.08
N THR A 102 -16.79 4.77 -7.75
CA THR A 102 -17.94 4.74 -6.84
C THR A 102 -18.10 6.06 -6.11
N LEU A 103 -19.27 6.69 -6.26
CA LEU A 103 -19.60 7.91 -5.53
C LEU A 103 -19.83 7.59 -4.05
N CYS A 104 -19.23 8.39 -3.18
CA CYS A 104 -19.36 8.27 -1.73
C CYS A 104 -20.18 9.45 -1.18
N PRO A 105 -21.16 9.20 -0.28
CA PRO A 105 -21.83 10.26 0.45
C PRO A 105 -20.85 11.18 1.20
N SER A 106 -21.17 12.47 1.26
CA SER A 106 -20.35 13.49 1.92
C SER A 106 -20.79 13.76 3.36
N GLY A 107 -19.91 14.35 4.18
CA GLY A 107 -20.22 14.87 5.50
C GLY A 107 -19.92 13.95 6.67
N TYR A 108 -19.28 12.81 6.43
CA TYR A 108 -19.05 11.76 7.44
C TYR A 108 -17.61 11.69 7.96
N ASN A 109 -16.75 12.63 7.55
CA ASN A 109 -15.36 12.70 8.01
C ASN A 109 -15.26 13.54 9.29
N THR A 110 -14.66 12.95 10.32
CA THR A 110 -14.45 13.59 11.61
C THR A 110 -12.97 13.93 11.82
N ASN A 111 -12.62 14.40 13.02
CA ASN A 111 -11.20 14.61 13.37
C ASN A 111 -10.49 13.30 13.71
N LYS A 112 -11.23 12.19 13.90
CA LYS A 112 -10.68 10.90 14.35
C LYS A 112 -10.86 9.80 13.30
N THR A 113 -11.82 9.96 12.41
CA THR A 113 -12.26 8.93 11.47
C THR A 113 -12.53 9.49 10.09
N VAL A 114 -12.30 8.65 9.09
CA VAL A 114 -12.73 8.85 7.71
C VAL A 114 -13.67 7.73 7.32
N SER A 115 -14.77 8.06 6.64
CA SER A 115 -15.79 7.08 6.27
C SER A 115 -15.60 6.58 4.84
N ILE A 116 -15.79 5.29 4.63
CA ILE A 116 -15.88 4.64 3.32
C ILE A 116 -17.20 3.85 3.22
N TRP A 117 -17.64 3.53 2.00
CA TRP A 117 -18.93 2.85 1.74
C TRP A 117 -18.75 1.58 0.94
N SER A 118 -18.52 0.47 1.60
CA SER A 118 -18.43 -0.83 0.94
C SER A 118 -19.81 -1.40 0.60
N SER A 119 -19.84 -2.60 0.03
CA SER A 119 -21.08 -3.32 -0.33
C SER A 119 -22.04 -3.52 0.84
N GLY A 120 -21.52 -3.77 2.04
CA GLY A 120 -22.23 -3.92 3.30
C GLY A 120 -22.48 -2.61 4.05
N GLY A 121 -22.17 -1.45 3.44
CA GLY A 121 -22.53 -0.14 3.96
C GLY A 121 -21.37 0.69 4.49
N ARG A 122 -21.67 1.59 5.43
CA ARG A 122 -20.71 2.59 5.92
C ARG A 122 -19.72 1.97 6.90
N ILE A 123 -18.43 2.16 6.63
CA ILE A 123 -17.33 1.77 7.51
C ILE A 123 -16.57 3.01 7.95
N GLU A 124 -16.45 3.19 9.27
CA GLU A 124 -15.58 4.22 9.85
C GLU A 124 -14.17 3.68 10.06
N LEU A 125 -13.17 4.39 9.52
CA LEU A 125 -11.77 4.07 9.64
C LEU A 125 -11.09 5.05 10.59
N THR A 126 -10.61 4.55 11.73
CA THR A 126 -9.59 5.23 12.53
C THR A 126 -8.22 5.03 11.87
N VAL A 127 -7.23 5.86 12.22
CA VAL A 127 -5.86 5.68 11.73
C VAL A 127 -5.28 4.31 12.12
N GLN A 128 -5.60 3.81 13.31
CA GLN A 128 -5.13 2.50 13.78
C GLN A 128 -5.72 1.36 12.93
N ARG A 129 -7.05 1.38 12.70
CA ARG A 129 -7.71 0.38 11.84
C ARG A 129 -7.20 0.48 10.41
N TYR A 130 -7.06 1.70 9.89
CA TYR A 130 -6.52 1.96 8.56
C TYR A 130 -5.12 1.36 8.39
N MET A 131 -4.22 1.60 9.34
CA MET A 131 -2.85 1.09 9.28
C MET A 131 -2.76 -0.43 9.49
N ALA A 132 -3.66 -1.02 10.29
CA ALA A 132 -3.80 -2.47 10.39
C ALA A 132 -4.23 -3.09 9.06
N LEU A 133 -5.21 -2.48 8.39
CA LEU A 133 -5.62 -2.88 7.06
C LEU A 133 -4.48 -2.74 6.04
N GLN A 134 -3.72 -1.65 6.06
CA GLN A 134 -2.56 -1.52 5.17
C GLN A 134 -1.49 -2.58 5.44
N ALA A 135 -1.30 -2.97 6.71
CA ALA A 135 -0.40 -4.07 7.07
C ALA A 135 -0.90 -5.43 6.57
N ALA A 136 -2.21 -5.66 6.54
CA ALA A 136 -2.82 -6.87 5.98
C ALA A 136 -2.76 -6.90 4.45
N VAL A 137 -3.01 -5.77 3.78
CA VAL A 137 -2.98 -5.63 2.32
C VAL A 137 -1.56 -5.74 1.77
N ARG A 138 -0.57 -5.19 2.49
CA ARG A 138 0.85 -5.15 2.12
C ARG A 138 1.13 -4.50 0.75
N PRO A 139 0.59 -3.31 0.44
CA PRO A 139 0.83 -2.66 -0.84
C PRO A 139 2.26 -2.13 -0.92
N ASN A 140 2.74 -1.83 -2.14
CA ASN A 140 4.07 -1.23 -2.32
C ASN A 140 4.09 0.26 -1.97
N TRP A 141 2.94 0.90 -2.07
CA TRP A 141 2.68 2.28 -1.66
C TRP A 141 1.16 2.43 -1.40
N TYR A 142 0.78 3.41 -0.62
CA TYR A 142 -0.63 3.65 -0.32
C TYR A 142 -0.87 5.14 -0.13
N GLN A 143 -2.08 5.57 -0.45
CA GLN A 143 -2.55 6.92 -0.14
C GLN A 143 -2.66 7.05 1.39
N SER A 144 -2.22 8.13 2.02
CA SER A 144 -2.49 8.31 3.46
C SER A 144 -4.00 8.46 3.72
N LEU A 145 -4.45 8.14 4.94
CA LEU A 145 -5.79 8.51 5.37
C LEU A 145 -5.93 10.04 5.28
N ALA A 146 -7.00 10.53 4.64
CA ALA A 146 -7.15 11.93 4.30
C ALA A 146 -8.64 12.34 4.29
N ASP A 147 -8.90 13.61 4.60
CA ASP A 147 -10.23 14.20 4.49
C ASP A 147 -10.40 14.85 3.10
N GLY A 148 -10.79 14.03 2.11
CA GLY A 148 -10.98 14.48 0.72
C GLY A 148 -12.37 15.06 0.41
N ASP A 149 -13.21 15.21 1.43
CA ASP A 149 -14.62 15.58 1.29
C ASP A 149 -14.81 17.11 1.20
N THR A 150 -14.27 17.68 0.12
CA THR A 150 -14.30 19.13 -0.17
C THR A 150 -14.59 19.45 -1.64
N GLN A 151 -14.96 18.45 -2.45
CA GLN A 151 -15.19 18.65 -3.89
C GLN A 151 -16.55 19.29 -4.20
N GLN A 152 -17.44 19.41 -3.20
CA GLN A 152 -18.77 19.96 -3.39
C GLN A 152 -18.71 21.46 -3.66
N ALA A 153 -19.52 21.91 -4.62
CA ALA A 153 -19.73 23.33 -4.88
C ALA A 153 -20.24 24.04 -3.61
N GLY A 154 -19.69 25.22 -3.31
CA GLY A 154 -20.06 25.99 -2.13
C GLY A 154 -19.36 25.56 -0.82
N THR A 155 -18.38 24.66 -0.88
CA THR A 155 -17.56 24.30 0.29
C THR A 155 -16.88 25.55 0.87
N SER A 156 -17.18 25.88 2.13
CA SER A 156 -16.61 27.06 2.80
C SER A 156 -15.10 26.96 3.00
N LEU A 157 -14.42 28.11 3.04
CA LEU A 157 -12.99 28.19 3.38
C LEU A 157 -12.68 27.55 4.74
N LYS A 158 -13.59 27.66 5.71
CA LYS A 158 -13.46 27.01 7.03
C LYS A 158 -13.42 25.49 6.90
N ARG A 159 -14.24 24.91 6.02
CA ARG A 159 -14.28 23.46 5.77
C ARG A 159 -13.02 22.97 5.06
N ILE A 160 -12.50 23.74 4.11
CA ILE A 160 -11.25 23.46 3.40
C ILE A 160 -10.06 23.48 4.37
N ARG A 161 -9.94 24.52 5.20
CA ARG A 161 -8.87 24.57 6.23
C ARG A 161 -8.92 23.35 7.15
N LYS A 162 -10.13 23.00 7.62
CA LYS A 162 -10.34 21.83 8.46
C LYS A 162 -9.92 20.52 7.77
N SER A 163 -10.15 20.37 6.47
CA SER A 163 -9.76 19.14 5.76
C SER A 163 -8.23 19.02 5.64
N VAL A 164 -7.53 20.14 5.44
CA VAL A 164 -6.06 20.19 5.44
C VAL A 164 -5.52 19.81 6.82
N ASP A 165 -6.00 20.46 7.88
CA ASP A 165 -5.53 20.20 9.25
C ASP A 165 -5.74 18.74 9.66
N ARG A 166 -6.91 18.17 9.34
CA ARG A 166 -7.21 16.75 9.58
C ARG A 166 -6.29 15.82 8.80
N THR A 167 -6.08 16.12 7.51
CA THR A 167 -5.25 15.28 6.65
C THR A 167 -3.79 15.26 7.13
N LEU A 168 -3.26 16.40 7.58
CA LEU A 168 -1.94 16.47 8.18
C LEU A 168 -1.86 15.68 9.48
N ALA A 169 -2.85 15.83 10.38
CA ALA A 169 -2.90 15.07 11.63
C ALA A 169 -2.96 13.54 11.38
N PHE A 170 -3.78 13.11 10.41
CA PHE A 170 -3.84 11.70 10.01
C PHE A 170 -2.52 11.21 9.41
N LEU A 171 -1.86 12.02 8.58
CA LEU A 171 -0.57 11.69 7.98
C LEU A 171 0.50 11.48 9.06
N ASP A 172 0.60 12.38 10.03
CA ASP A 172 1.58 12.28 11.12
C ASP A 172 1.39 10.98 11.91
N GLU A 173 0.14 10.64 12.26
CA GLU A 173 -0.16 9.42 12.99
C GLU A 173 0.08 8.15 12.13
N CYS A 174 -0.24 8.19 10.83
CA CYS A 174 0.08 7.11 9.89
C CYS A 174 1.58 6.88 9.79
N LEU A 175 2.39 7.93 9.70
CA LEU A 175 3.86 7.85 9.62
C LEU A 175 4.46 7.28 10.91
N LEU A 176 3.96 7.71 12.08
CA LEU A 176 4.39 7.17 13.37
C LEU A 176 4.16 5.65 13.45
N LEU A 177 2.96 5.19 13.07
CA LEU A 177 2.62 3.77 13.05
C LEU A 177 3.42 3.00 11.99
N HIS A 178 3.61 3.58 10.80
CA HIS A 178 4.41 2.98 9.73
C HIS A 178 5.85 2.73 10.17
N HIS A 179 6.51 3.74 10.75
CA HIS A 179 7.88 3.61 11.25
C HIS A 179 7.98 2.63 12.42
N LYS A 180 6.98 2.59 13.31
CA LYS A 180 6.92 1.60 14.41
C LYS A 180 6.86 0.17 13.86
N ALA A 181 6.05 -0.07 12.83
CA ALA A 181 5.94 -1.37 12.18
C ALA A 181 7.27 -1.77 11.51
N GLN A 182 7.89 -0.86 10.74
CA GLN A 182 9.19 -1.11 10.09
C GLN A 182 10.29 -1.46 11.09
N ARG A 183 10.41 -0.70 12.19
CA ARG A 183 11.41 -0.95 13.24
C ARG A 183 11.20 -2.31 13.90
N SER A 184 9.95 -2.70 14.13
CA SER A 184 9.60 -4.00 14.74
C SER A 184 9.98 -5.16 13.83
N LEU A 185 9.73 -5.02 12.52
CA LEU A 185 10.11 -5.99 11.49
C LEU A 185 11.63 -6.19 11.44
N ILE A 186 12.39 -5.09 11.43
CA ILE A 186 13.87 -5.13 11.43
C ILE A 186 14.40 -5.83 12.69
N LYS A 187 13.83 -5.52 13.86
CA LYS A 187 14.20 -6.19 15.12
C LYS A 187 13.90 -7.69 15.08
N PHE A 188 12.75 -8.08 14.52
CA PHE A 188 12.38 -9.49 14.35
C PHE A 188 13.39 -10.23 13.46
N PHE A 189 13.71 -9.69 12.27
CA PHE A 189 14.69 -10.30 11.38
C PHE A 189 16.08 -10.41 12.00
N ARG A 190 16.54 -9.38 12.73
CA ARG A 190 17.81 -9.45 13.48
C ARG A 190 17.80 -10.55 14.54
N LYS A 191 16.69 -10.73 15.26
CA LYS A 191 16.54 -11.80 16.25
C LYS A 191 16.60 -13.19 15.59
N GLN A 192 15.91 -13.38 14.47
CA GLN A 192 15.96 -14.64 13.70
C GLN A 192 17.37 -14.94 13.19
N GLN A 193 18.06 -13.95 12.64
CA GLN A 193 19.43 -14.11 12.15
C GLN A 193 20.42 -14.45 13.26
N ASN A 194 20.27 -13.85 14.45
CA ASN A 194 21.07 -14.19 15.62
C ASN A 194 20.76 -15.61 16.14
N SER A 195 19.50 -16.04 16.10
CA SER A 195 19.10 -17.40 16.47
C SER A 195 19.73 -18.44 15.53
N LEU A 196 19.66 -18.22 14.22
CA LEU A 196 20.29 -19.08 13.21
C LEU A 196 21.82 -19.16 13.38
N ARG A 197 22.47 -18.03 13.72
CA ARG A 197 23.92 -18.00 14.04
C ARG A 197 24.28 -18.73 15.33
N SER A 198 23.37 -18.81 16.29
CA SER A 198 23.56 -19.60 17.52
C SER A 198 23.51 -21.09 17.20
N VAL A 199 22.47 -21.53 16.49
CA VAL A 199 22.30 -22.93 16.08
C VAL A 199 23.49 -23.43 15.24
N HIS A 200 24.04 -22.59 14.36
CA HIS A 200 25.25 -22.93 13.60
C HIS A 200 26.52 -23.05 14.46
N ARG A 201 26.63 -22.32 15.59
CA ARG A 201 27.75 -22.50 16.53
C ARG A 201 27.60 -23.80 17.32
N ASP A 202 26.38 -24.17 17.66
CA ASP A 202 26.10 -25.37 18.45
C ASP A 202 26.28 -26.66 17.63
N LEU A 203 26.13 -26.60 16.30
CA LEU A 203 26.34 -27.72 15.38
C LEU A 203 27.80 -27.89 14.89
N CYS A 204 28.69 -26.93 15.17
CA CYS A 204 30.11 -27.02 14.83
C CYS A 204 30.97 -26.81 16.09
N PRO A 205 31.17 -27.85 16.93
CA PRO A 205 32.16 -27.78 17.98
C PRO A 205 33.53 -27.63 17.34
N SER A 206 34.19 -26.51 17.63
CA SER A 206 35.55 -26.20 17.19
C SER A 206 36.48 -27.39 17.44
N VAL A 207 36.88 -28.08 16.37
CA VAL A 207 37.99 -29.04 16.42
C VAL A 207 39.26 -28.23 16.69
N ARG A 208 39.64 -28.12 17.96
CA ARG A 208 40.96 -27.62 18.34
C ARG A 208 41.99 -28.69 17.95
N PHE A 209 42.59 -28.55 16.77
CA PHE A 209 43.84 -29.23 16.47
C PHE A 209 44.93 -28.66 17.39
N ASN A 210 45.18 -29.37 18.48
CA ASN A 210 46.27 -29.09 19.39
C ASN A 210 47.53 -29.74 18.79
N CYS A 211 48.21 -29.00 17.91
CA CYS A 211 49.51 -29.43 17.39
C CYS A 211 50.55 -29.25 18.51
N LYS A 212 50.79 -30.30 19.29
CA LYS A 212 51.93 -30.38 20.21
C LYS A 212 53.08 -31.09 19.50
N ARG A 213 54.13 -30.29 19.28
CA ARG A 213 55.56 -30.60 19.03
C ARG A 213 55.89 -31.70 18.02
#